data_AF-A0AAI8SZ52-F1
#
_entry.id   AF-A0AAI8SZ52-F1
#
_cell.length_a   1.000
_cell.length_b   1.000
_cell.length_c   1.000
_cell.angle_alpha   90.00
_cell.angle_beta   90.00
_cell.angle_gamma   90.00
#
_symmetry.space_group_name_H-M   'P 1'
#
loop_
_entity.id
_entity.type
_entity.pdbx_description
1 polymer ?
#
loop_
_entity_poly.entity_id
_entity_poly.type
_entity_poly.pdbx_seq_one_letter_code
_entity_poly.pdbx_strand_id
1 'polypeptide(L)'
;MNVPRWAKTPHTKRVPVRASLRQKILEVCDRKISEKGPAVGVSFYAFFANRNDDPELLMEAAEWWIRTHRLDHFEKAAKIRTMIEDMDLG
;
A
#
# COMPACT_ATOMS: atom_id res chain seq x y z
N MET A 1 -10.42 11.51 39.85
CA MET A 1 -10.79 10.43 38.90
C MET A 1 -9.58 10.13 38.05
N ASN A 2 -9.05 8.90 38.14
CA ASN A 2 -7.81 8.51 37.47
C ASN A 2 -8.14 8.03 36.06
N VAL A 3 -7.67 8.75 35.05
CA VAL A 3 -7.86 8.36 33.64
C VAL A 3 -6.88 7.22 33.35
N PRO A 4 -7.29 6.06 32.81
CA PRO A 4 -6.38 4.96 32.56
C PRO A 4 -5.22 5.37 31.65
N ARG A 5 -4.00 4.87 31.94
CA ARG A 5 -2.77 5.19 31.20
C ARG A 5 -2.83 4.86 29.69
N TRP A 6 -3.79 4.04 29.27
CA TRP A 6 -4.04 3.69 27.87
C TRP A 6 -4.89 4.73 27.11
N ALA A 7 -5.52 5.69 27.80
CA ALA A 7 -6.49 6.62 27.22
C ALA A 7 -5.89 7.96 26.74
N LYS A 8 -4.56 8.11 26.68
CA LYS A 8 -3.91 9.33 26.17
C LYS A 8 -2.64 9.03 25.39
N THR A 9 -2.78 8.60 24.15
CA THR A 9 -1.71 8.67 23.16
C THR A 9 -2.31 8.79 21.75
N PRO A 10 -1.88 9.77 20.93
CA PRO A 10 -2.06 9.69 19.49
C PRO A 10 -1.11 8.59 18.99
N HIS A 11 -1.58 7.36 18.89
CA HIS A 11 -0.83 6.21 18.37
C HIS A 11 -1.21 5.92 16.93
N THR A 12 -0.91 6.87 16.04
CA THR A 12 -0.56 6.53 14.68
C THR A 12 0.72 7.27 14.35
N LYS A 13 1.86 6.71 14.76
CA LYS A 13 3.09 7.00 14.02
C LYS A 13 2.79 6.52 12.60
N ARG A 14 2.63 7.43 11.62
CA ARG A 14 2.64 7.04 10.21
C ARG A 14 3.98 6.32 9.99
N VAL A 15 3.95 5.01 9.80
CA VAL A 15 5.12 4.30 9.31
C VAL A 15 5.18 4.65 7.81
N PRO A 16 6.19 5.41 7.36
CA PRO A 16 6.29 5.74 5.95
C PRO A 16 6.51 4.46 5.16
N VAL A 17 5.76 4.30 4.07
CA VAL A 17 5.98 3.21 3.10
C VAL A 17 7.39 3.33 2.54
N ARG A 18 8.16 2.24 2.52
CA ARG A 18 9.52 2.23 2.01
C ARG A 18 9.55 2.65 0.54
N ALA A 19 10.61 3.37 0.15
CA ALA A 19 10.83 3.76 -1.24
C ALA A 19 10.81 2.56 -2.20
N SER A 20 11.35 1.41 -1.77
CA SER A 20 11.31 0.16 -2.53
C SER A 20 9.88 -0.35 -2.78
N LEU A 21 8.99 -0.25 -1.80
CA LEU A 21 7.59 -0.65 -1.96
C LEU A 21 6.86 0.33 -2.88
N ARG A 22 7.07 1.64 -2.72
CA ARG A 22 6.47 2.66 -3.60
C ARG A 22 6.86 2.44 -5.06
N GLN A 23 8.15 2.29 -5.32
CA GLN A 23 8.66 2.03 -6.67
C GLN A 23 8.03 0.75 -7.26
N LYS A 24 8.00 -0.34 -6.48
CA LYS A 24 7.37 -1.60 -6.91
C LYS A 24 5.89 -1.42 -7.29
N ILE A 25 5.13 -0.69 -6.48
CA ILE A 25 3.71 -0.44 -6.72
C ILE A 25 3.54 0.36 -8.02
N LEU A 26 4.32 1.42 -8.22
CA LEU A 26 4.27 2.25 -9.44
C LEU A 26 4.59 1.42 -10.68
N GLU A 27 5.71 0.69 -10.69
CA GLU A 27 6.13 -0.16 -11.82
C GLU A 27 5.05 -1.18 -12.22
N VAL A 28 4.42 -1.82 -11.22
CA VAL A 28 3.39 -2.82 -11.48
C VAL A 28 2.09 -2.16 -11.95
N CYS A 29 1.69 -1.05 -11.36
CA CYS A 29 0.49 -0.32 -11.77
C CYS A 29 0.66 0.21 -13.20
N ASP A 30 1.77 0.87 -13.52
CA ASP A 30 2.05 1.41 -14.85
C ASP A 30 2.03 0.32 -15.92
N ARG A 31 2.69 -0.81 -15.64
CA ARG A 31 2.67 -1.96 -16.54
C ARG A 31 1.25 -2.49 -16.75
N LYS A 32 0.47 -2.66 -15.68
CA LYS A 32 -0.91 -3.17 -15.79
C LYS A 32 -1.82 -2.20 -16.55
N ILE A 33 -1.65 -0.89 -16.34
CA ILE A 33 -2.39 0.14 -17.05
C ILE A 33 -2.03 0.13 -18.54
N SER A 34 -0.75 -0.01 -18.88
CA SER A 34 -0.30 -0.13 -20.27
C SER A 34 -0.84 -1.38 -20.96
N GLU A 35 -0.85 -2.52 -20.26
CA GLU A 35 -1.33 -3.80 -20.82
C GLU A 35 -2.87 -3.89 -20.92
N LYS A 36 -3.61 -3.34 -19.95
CA LYS A 36 -5.04 -3.64 -19.74
C LYS A 36 -5.93 -2.42 -19.56
N GLY A 37 -5.37 -1.22 -19.62
CA GLY A 37 -6.06 0.04 -19.40
C GLY A 37 -6.19 0.44 -17.92
N PRO A 38 -6.54 1.72 -17.64
CA PRO A 38 -6.50 2.31 -16.30
C PRO A 38 -7.49 1.71 -15.30
N ALA A 39 -8.55 1.05 -15.79
CA ALA A 39 -9.59 0.44 -14.95
C ALA A 39 -9.24 -0.98 -14.49
N VAL A 40 -8.09 -1.53 -14.88
CA VAL A 40 -7.66 -2.87 -14.47
C VAL A 40 -7.61 -2.98 -12.94
N GLY A 41 -8.24 -4.02 -12.40
CA GLY A 41 -8.17 -4.36 -10.99
C GLY A 41 -6.85 -5.05 -10.65
N VAL A 42 -6.21 -4.61 -9.58
CA VAL A 42 -5.00 -5.22 -9.02
C VAL A 42 -5.20 -5.48 -7.52
N SER A 43 -4.53 -6.50 -7.00
CA SER A 43 -4.42 -6.78 -5.57
C SER A 43 -2.97 -6.58 -5.12
N PHE A 44 -2.70 -6.40 -3.82
CA PHE A 44 -1.33 -6.22 -3.35
C PHE A 44 -0.39 -7.40 -3.68
N TYR A 45 -0.95 -8.61 -3.85
CA TYR A 45 -0.18 -9.77 -4.31
C TYR A 45 0.43 -9.57 -5.69
N ALA A 46 -0.16 -8.73 -6.54
CA ALA A 46 0.36 -8.45 -7.88
C ALA A 46 1.75 -7.79 -7.87
N PHE A 47 2.19 -7.26 -6.73
CA PHE A 47 3.50 -6.63 -6.57
C PHE A 47 4.66 -7.62 -6.43
N PHE A 48 4.35 -8.90 -6.21
CA PHE A 48 5.33 -9.94 -5.90
C PHE A 48 5.21 -11.11 -6.89
N ALA A 49 6.36 -11.60 -7.37
CA ALA A 49 6.39 -12.78 -8.23
C ALA A 49 6.14 -14.06 -7.42
N ASN A 50 6.67 -14.13 -6.20
CA ASN A 50 6.44 -15.19 -5.23
C ASN A 50 6.33 -14.61 -3.82
N ARG A 51 5.47 -15.21 -2.98
CA ARG A 51 5.24 -14.85 -1.57
C ARG A 51 6.49 -14.93 -0.68
N ASN A 52 7.52 -15.67 -1.10
CA ASN A 52 8.72 -15.90 -0.32
C ASN A 52 9.93 -15.06 -0.77
N ASP A 53 9.80 -14.24 -1.83
CA ASP A 53 10.95 -13.50 -2.37
C ASP A 53 11.38 -12.35 -1.43
N ASP A 54 10.40 -11.65 -0.87
CA ASP A 54 10.59 -10.57 0.11
C ASP A 54 9.39 -10.53 1.06
N PRO A 55 9.38 -11.43 2.07
CA PRO A 55 8.23 -11.59 2.96
C PRO A 55 7.99 -10.33 3.81
N GLU A 56 9.04 -9.59 4.18
CA GLU A 56 8.91 -8.32 4.90
C GLU A 56 8.20 -7.26 4.06
N LEU A 57 8.59 -7.10 2.79
CA LEU A 57 7.96 -6.15 1.87
C LEU A 57 6.51 -6.56 1.54
N LEU A 58 6.22 -7.86 1.47
CA LEU A 58 4.86 -8.38 1.33
C LEU A 58 3.97 -7.99 2.52
N MET A 59 4.48 -8.17 3.75
CA MET A 59 3.73 -7.82 4.96
C MET A 59 3.52 -6.31 5.08
N GLU A 60 4.50 -5.50 4.68
CA GLU A 60 4.35 -4.05 4.59
C GLU A 60 3.27 -3.66 3.56
N ALA A 61 3.28 -4.26 2.38
CA ALA A 61 2.25 -4.04 1.36
C ALA A 61 0.85 -4.42 1.87
N ALA A 62 0.74 -5.54 2.58
CA ALA A 62 -0.52 -5.99 3.17
C ALA A 62 -1.02 -5.05 4.28
N GLU A 63 -0.14 -4.56 5.17
CA GLU A 63 -0.47 -3.59 6.21
C GLU A 63 -0.95 -2.26 5.60
N TRP A 64 -0.24 -1.77 4.58
CA TRP A 64 -0.61 -0.57 3.82
C TRP A 64 -1.99 -0.72 3.17
N TRP A 65 -2.20 -1.84 2.46
CA TRP A 65 -3.41 -2.11 1.71
C TRP A 65 -4.64 -2.32 2.62
N ILE A 66 -4.53 -3.25 3.56
CA ILE A 66 -5.67 -3.77 4.33
C ILE A 66 -5.93 -2.90 5.56
N ARG A 67 -4.88 -2.57 6.33
CA ARG A 67 -5.06 -1.91 7.64
C ARG A 67 -5.06 -0.39 7.51
N THR A 68 -4.12 0.16 6.74
CA THR A 68 -3.96 1.62 6.61
C THR A 68 -5.04 2.20 5.71
N HIS A 69 -5.18 1.68 4.49
CA HIS A 69 -6.10 2.23 3.50
C HIS A 69 -7.43 1.48 3.34
N ARG A 70 -7.53 0.27 3.90
CA ARG A 70 -8.75 -0.56 3.88
C ARG A 70 -9.32 -0.72 2.47
N LEU A 71 -8.42 -0.95 1.53
CA LEU A 71 -8.75 -1.19 0.13
C LEU A 71 -9.45 -2.54 -0.04
N ASP A 72 -10.35 -2.62 -1.02
CA ASP A 72 -10.98 -3.88 -1.40
C ASP A 72 -9.96 -4.91 -1.89
N HIS A 73 -10.39 -6.17 -2.05
CA HIS A 73 -9.50 -7.25 -2.52
C HIS A 73 -8.86 -6.90 -3.88
N PHE A 74 -9.59 -6.20 -4.74
CA PHE A 74 -9.08 -5.60 -5.96
C PHE A 74 -9.41 -4.11 -5.98
N GLU A 75 -8.44 -3.30 -6.41
CA GLU A 75 -8.60 -1.88 -6.62
C GLU A 75 -8.07 -1.47 -8.00
N LYS A 76 -8.57 -0.36 -8.54
CA LYS A 76 -8.12 0.12 -9.85
C LYS A 76 -6.65 0.53 -9.79
N ALA A 77 -5.84 0.03 -10.73
CA ALA A 77 -4.42 0.37 -10.81
C ALA A 77 -4.18 1.89 -10.86
N ALA A 78 -5.01 2.64 -11.60
CA ALA A 78 -4.92 4.10 -11.65
C ALA A 78 -5.13 4.76 -10.28
N LYS A 79 -6.05 4.26 -9.45
CA LYS A 79 -6.31 4.79 -8.11
C LYS A 79 -5.10 4.58 -7.20
N ILE A 80 -4.52 3.38 -7.22
CA ILE A 80 -3.36 3.04 -6.39
C ILE A 80 -2.13 3.86 -6.80
N ARG A 81 -1.90 4.01 -8.12
CA ARG A 81 -0.82 4.84 -8.65
C ARG A 81 -0.90 6.27 -8.11
N THR A 82 -2.06 6.92 -8.22
CA THR A 82 -2.28 8.27 -7.68
C THR A 82 -2.05 8.33 -6.17
N MET A 83 -2.53 7.33 -5.41
CA MET A 83 -2.28 7.29 -3.96
C MET A 83 -0.79 7.27 -3.62
N ILE A 84 0.04 6.60 -4.40
CA ILE A 84 1.50 6.56 -4.16
C ILE A 84 2.16 7.88 -4.59
N GLU A 85 1.78 8.45 -5.73
CA GLU A 85 2.32 9.75 -6.18
C GLU A 85 2.03 10.86 -5.17
N ASP A 86 0.82 10.90 -4.61
CA ASP A 86 0.44 11.88 -3.58
C ASP A 86 1.24 11.73 -2.28
N MET A 87 1.81 10.55 -2.00
CA MET A 87 2.69 10.30 -0.84
C MET A 87 4.12 10.79 -1.04
N ASP A 88 4.57 10.97 -2.28
CA ASP A 88 5.93 11.44 -2.63
C ASP A 88 6.05 12.96 -2.77
N LEU A 89 4.91 13.67 -2.70
CA LEU A 89 4.83 15.14 -2.80
C LEU A 89 4.82 15.86 -1.44
N GLY A 90 5.05 15.16 -0.33
CA GLY A 90 5.04 15.71 1.04
C GLY A 90 6.31 15.42 1.82
#